data_AF-A0A2N2PTU3-F1
#
_entry.id   AF-A0A2N2PTU3-F1
#
_cell.length_a   1.000
_cell.length_b   1.000
_cell.length_c   1.000
_cell.angle_alpha   90.00
_cell.angle_beta   90.00
_cell.angle_gamma   90.00
#
_symmetry.space_group_name_H-M   'P 1'
#
loop_
_entity.id
_entity.type
_entity.pdbx_description
1 polymer ?
#
loop_
_entity_poly.entity_id
_entity_poly.type
_entity_poly.pdbx_seq_one_letter_code
_entity_poly.pdbx_strand_id
1 'polypeptide(L)'
;MNATRPSDCAQKLDTLPERPGVYLMRDAGQTVIYVGKAVVLRNRVRSYFHASARHDPKTLRLVGEIADLEWIVTDTELEALILENELIKRYRPRFNIRLRDDKTYPYIKIHWQEDYPRISIVRRMERDGGRYFGPFTSGFAVRQTLDALRRVFLYLDCTREITGRDPKPCLYYHIERCAGLCIGAVDRAGYRQIIAGLAEFLERDTDEALAQLTSRMQAAAEHLQCEPHRHAARLLARRAGLDYNP
;
A
#
# COMPACT_ATOMS: atom_id res chain seq x y z
N MET A 1 -45.45 -0.45 -8.02
CA MET A 1 -45.02 -0.07 -9.38
C MET A 1 -44.28 1.25 -9.27
N ASN A 2 -42.97 1.25 -9.51
CA ASN A 2 -42.20 2.39 -10.02
C ASN A 2 -40.83 1.85 -10.43
N ALA A 3 -40.74 1.48 -11.70
CA ALA A 3 -39.47 1.17 -12.35
C ALA A 3 -38.74 2.49 -12.57
N THR A 4 -37.69 2.73 -11.79
CA THR A 4 -36.74 3.82 -12.00
C THR A 4 -36.13 3.65 -13.39
N ARG A 5 -36.42 4.60 -14.28
CA ARG A 5 -36.03 4.53 -15.70
C ARG A 5 -34.55 4.87 -15.88
N PRO A 6 -33.88 4.40 -16.94
CA PRO A 6 -32.48 4.73 -17.27
C PRO A 6 -32.16 6.24 -17.39
N SER A 7 -33.19 7.12 -17.39
CA SER A 7 -33.06 8.58 -17.34
C SER A 7 -32.39 9.10 -16.07
N ASP A 8 -32.53 8.41 -14.94
CA ASP A 8 -32.07 8.91 -13.63
C ASP A 8 -30.56 8.72 -13.47
N CYS A 9 -30.00 7.65 -14.05
CA CYS A 9 -28.54 7.45 -14.12
C CYS A 9 -27.85 8.53 -14.94
N ALA A 10 -28.44 8.96 -16.06
CA ALA A 10 -27.86 9.99 -16.92
C ALA A 10 -27.74 11.34 -16.19
N GLN A 11 -28.75 11.73 -15.43
CA GLN A 11 -28.71 12.96 -14.62
C GLN A 11 -27.67 12.86 -13.49
N LYS A 12 -27.57 11.68 -12.83
CA LYS A 12 -26.56 11.45 -11.79
C LYS A 12 -25.12 11.51 -12.32
N LEU A 13 -24.87 11.10 -13.57
CA LEU A 13 -23.55 11.17 -14.21
C LEU A 13 -22.99 12.60 -14.34
N ASP A 14 -23.86 13.62 -14.39
CA ASP A 14 -23.45 15.03 -14.42
C ASP A 14 -23.11 15.59 -13.03
N THR A 15 -23.72 15.03 -11.99
CA THR A 15 -23.48 15.41 -10.59
C THR A 15 -22.23 14.79 -9.96
N LEU A 16 -21.50 13.95 -10.70
CA LEU A 16 -20.31 13.28 -10.20
C LEU A 16 -19.17 14.27 -9.89
N PRO A 17 -18.57 14.20 -8.69
CA PRO A 17 -17.48 15.06 -8.31
C PRO A 17 -16.15 14.64 -8.93
N GLU A 18 -15.23 15.60 -9.05
CA GLU A 18 -13.83 15.37 -9.43
C GLU A 18 -12.97 15.10 -8.19
N ARG A 19 -13.41 14.14 -7.36
CA ARG A 19 -12.77 13.76 -6.11
C ARG A 19 -12.56 12.24 -6.05
N PRO A 20 -11.64 11.76 -5.20
CA PRO A 20 -11.51 10.35 -4.92
C PRO A 20 -12.74 9.84 -4.17
N GLY A 21 -13.02 8.55 -4.33
CA GLY A 21 -14.12 7.91 -3.63
C GLY A 21 -14.49 6.54 -4.17
N VAL A 22 -15.60 6.02 -3.67
CA VAL A 22 -16.15 4.71 -4.04
C VAL A 22 -17.50 4.91 -4.71
N TYR A 23 -17.76 4.17 -5.78
CA TYR A 23 -19.05 4.13 -6.46
C TYR A 23 -19.69 2.74 -6.34
N LEU A 24 -21.01 2.71 -6.20
CA LEU A 24 -21.83 1.52 -6.14
C LEU A 24 -22.81 1.55 -7.31
N MET A 25 -22.87 0.44 -8.04
CA MET A 25 -23.84 0.23 -9.10
C MET A 25 -24.90 -0.75 -8.61
N ARG A 26 -26.17 -0.42 -8.83
CA ARG A 26 -27.31 -1.25 -8.46
C ARG A 26 -28.10 -1.69 -9.67
N ASP A 27 -28.76 -2.84 -9.56
CA ASP A 27 -29.76 -3.28 -10.54
C ASP A 27 -31.15 -2.71 -10.25
N ALA A 28 -32.11 -3.04 -11.11
CA ALA A 28 -33.50 -2.60 -10.98
C ALA A 28 -34.17 -3.07 -9.66
N GLY A 29 -33.63 -4.11 -9.02
CA GLY A 29 -34.06 -4.59 -7.71
C GLY A 29 -33.35 -3.88 -6.54
N GLN A 30 -32.65 -2.77 -6.79
CA GLN A 30 -31.88 -2.01 -5.79
C GLN A 30 -30.74 -2.82 -5.13
N THR A 31 -30.36 -3.95 -5.71
CA THR A 31 -29.26 -4.78 -5.19
C THR A 31 -27.93 -4.26 -5.70
N VAL A 32 -26.92 -4.14 -4.83
CA VAL A 32 -25.55 -3.73 -5.23
C VAL A 32 -24.94 -4.84 -6.08
N ILE A 33 -24.71 -4.55 -7.36
CA ILE A 33 -24.18 -5.50 -8.33
C ILE A 33 -22.68 -5.33 -8.59
N TYR A 34 -22.16 -4.12 -8.37
CA TYR A 34 -20.74 -3.79 -8.47
C TYR A 34 -20.36 -2.64 -7.52
N VAL A 35 -19.15 -2.71 -6.98
CA VAL A 35 -18.50 -1.65 -6.20
C VAL A 35 -17.12 -1.41 -6.80
N GLY A 36 -16.74 -0.15 -6.98
CA GLY A 36 -15.40 0.20 -7.42
C GLY A 36 -14.93 1.52 -6.83
N LYS A 37 -13.62 1.71 -6.74
CA LYS A 37 -13.03 3.01 -6.37
C LYS A 37 -12.58 3.83 -7.58
N ALA A 38 -12.40 5.13 -7.37
CA ALA A 38 -11.81 6.03 -8.35
C ALA A 38 -10.92 7.07 -7.67
N VAL A 39 -9.83 7.47 -8.34
CA VAL A 39 -9.08 8.70 -8.02
C VAL A 39 -9.91 9.92 -8.38
N VAL A 40 -10.65 9.83 -9.49
CA VAL A 40 -11.60 10.85 -9.95
C VAL A 40 -12.91 10.14 -10.32
N LEU A 41 -13.91 10.24 -9.44
CA LEU A 41 -15.22 9.59 -9.61
C LEU A 41 -15.86 9.91 -10.96
N ARG A 42 -15.89 11.19 -11.35
CA ARG A 42 -16.42 11.65 -12.65
C ARG A 42 -15.83 10.89 -13.84
N ASN A 43 -14.51 10.86 -13.94
CA ASN A 43 -13.82 10.23 -15.09
C ASN A 43 -14.05 8.73 -15.10
N ARG A 44 -13.93 8.08 -13.94
CA ARG A 44 -14.03 6.62 -13.84
C ARG A 44 -15.41 6.13 -14.18
N VAL A 45 -16.46 6.71 -13.61
CA VAL A 45 -17.82 6.23 -13.82
C VAL A 45 -18.29 6.52 -15.24
N ARG A 46 -18.01 7.71 -15.79
CA ARG A 46 -18.35 8.04 -17.19
C ARG A 46 -17.74 7.09 -18.21
N SER A 47 -16.56 6.53 -17.93
CA SER A 47 -15.90 5.58 -18.83
C SER A 47 -16.75 4.34 -19.14
N TYR A 48 -17.61 3.90 -18.23
CA TYR A 48 -18.52 2.77 -18.45
C TYR A 48 -19.64 3.07 -19.45
N PHE A 49 -20.04 4.33 -19.57
CA PHE A 49 -21.18 4.76 -20.39
C PHE A 49 -20.79 5.39 -21.73
N HIS A 50 -19.49 5.57 -22.00
CA HIS A 50 -19.01 6.06 -23.29
C HIS A 50 -19.15 5.00 -24.38
N ALA A 51 -19.92 5.31 -25.42
CA ALA A 51 -20.19 4.43 -26.56
C ALA A 51 -18.95 4.09 -27.41
N SER A 52 -17.88 4.88 -27.33
CA SER A 52 -16.62 4.67 -28.06
C SER A 52 -15.64 3.73 -27.34
N ALA A 53 -15.90 3.35 -26.09
CA ALA A 53 -15.04 2.46 -25.36
C ALA A 53 -15.27 1.01 -25.84
N ARG A 54 -14.20 0.37 -26.34
CA ARG A 54 -14.18 -1.08 -26.61
C ARG A 54 -14.24 -1.83 -25.28
N HIS A 55 -15.45 -1.95 -24.74
CA HIS A 55 -15.70 -2.66 -23.49
C HIS A 55 -15.62 -4.16 -23.72
N ASP A 56 -14.95 -4.87 -22.81
CA ASP A 56 -14.98 -6.33 -22.76
C ASP A 56 -16.43 -6.82 -22.58
N PRO A 57 -16.82 -7.98 -23.15
CA PRO A 57 -18.17 -8.54 -23.00
C PRO A 57 -18.69 -8.59 -21.56
N LYS A 58 -17.80 -8.78 -20.57
CA LYS A 58 -18.18 -8.78 -19.15
C LYS A 58 -18.59 -7.38 -18.65
N THR A 59 -17.91 -6.33 -19.12
CA THR A 59 -18.23 -4.94 -18.80
C THR A 59 -19.54 -4.51 -19.45
N LEU A 60 -19.78 -4.90 -20.70
CA LEU A 60 -21.05 -4.64 -21.38
C LEU A 60 -22.23 -5.27 -20.63
N ARG A 61 -22.07 -6.49 -20.14
CA ARG A 61 -23.08 -7.16 -19.31
C ARG A 61 -23.34 -6.43 -17.99
N LEU A 62 -22.29 -5.94 -17.33
CA LEU A 62 -22.46 -5.11 -16.13
C LEU A 62 -23.29 -3.87 -16.45
N VAL A 63 -22.89 -3.09 -17.46
CA VAL A 63 -23.55 -1.83 -17.85
C VAL A 63 -25.03 -2.04 -18.19
N GLY A 64 -25.36 -3.14 -18.87
CA GLY A 64 -26.74 -3.48 -19.20
C GLY A 64 -27.64 -3.81 -18.00
N GLU A 65 -27.06 -4.14 -16.84
CA GLU A 65 -27.80 -4.45 -15.61
C GLU A 65 -27.85 -3.26 -14.63
N ILE A 66 -27.18 -2.13 -14.93
CA ILE A 66 -27.19 -0.94 -14.06
C ILE A 66 -28.53 -0.20 -14.20
N ALA A 67 -29.23 -0.06 -13.09
CA ALA A 67 -30.42 0.78 -12.97
C ALA A 67 -30.22 1.99 -12.05
N ASP A 68 -29.23 1.94 -11.15
CA ASP A 68 -28.90 3.08 -10.29
C ASP A 68 -27.40 3.17 -9.95
N LEU A 69 -26.96 4.38 -9.59
CA LEU A 69 -25.60 4.75 -9.23
C LEU A 69 -25.60 5.55 -7.91
N GLU A 70 -24.72 5.14 -7.00
CA GLU A 70 -24.39 5.85 -5.75
C GLU A 70 -22.88 6.05 -5.66
N TRP A 71 -22.45 7.05 -4.89
CA TRP A 71 -21.03 7.24 -4.58
C TRP A 71 -20.83 7.84 -3.19
N ILE A 72 -19.64 7.58 -2.64
CA ILE A 72 -19.15 8.12 -1.39
C ILE A 72 -17.81 8.79 -1.70
N VAL A 73 -17.73 10.09 -1.43
CA VAL A 73 -16.49 10.86 -1.59
C VAL A 73 -15.59 10.61 -0.40
N THR A 74 -14.30 10.47 -0.64
CA THR A 74 -13.27 10.39 0.40
C THR A 74 -12.29 11.55 0.27
N ASP A 75 -11.46 11.74 1.28
CA ASP A 75 -10.42 12.78 1.27
C ASP A 75 -9.15 12.24 0.60
N THR A 76 -8.87 10.94 0.73
CA THR A 76 -7.71 10.30 0.11
C THR A 76 -8.05 9.08 -0.75
N GLU A 77 -7.12 8.68 -1.62
CA GLU A 77 -7.22 7.44 -2.38
C GLU A 77 -7.15 6.18 -1.49
N LEU A 78 -6.47 6.29 -0.34
CA LEU A 78 -6.30 5.20 0.62
C LEU A 78 -7.63 4.92 1.33
N GLU A 79 -8.33 5.96 1.78
CA GLU A 79 -9.67 5.85 2.34
C GLU A 79 -10.66 5.24 1.34
N ALA A 80 -10.66 5.71 0.08
CA ALA A 80 -11.50 5.14 -0.97
C ALA A 80 -11.24 3.65 -1.14
N LEU A 81 -9.98 3.25 -1.03
CA LEU A 81 -9.56 1.86 -1.07
C LEU A 81 -10.11 1.07 0.12
N ILE A 82 -9.90 1.55 1.35
CA ILE A 82 -10.35 0.86 2.57
C ILE A 82 -11.86 0.66 2.50
N LEU A 83 -12.59 1.73 2.18
CA LEU A 83 -14.04 1.73 2.06
C LEU A 83 -14.51 0.78 0.95
N GLU A 84 -13.88 0.77 -0.23
CA GLU A 84 -14.20 -0.18 -1.30
C GLU A 84 -14.12 -1.63 -0.80
N ASN A 85 -13.04 -1.96 -0.08
CA ASN A 85 -12.83 -3.31 0.44
C ASN A 85 -13.92 -3.72 1.44
N GLU A 86 -14.29 -2.82 2.34
CA GLU A 86 -15.37 -3.01 3.30
C GLU A 86 -16.71 -3.23 2.60
N LEU A 87 -17.04 -2.40 1.61
CA LEU A 87 -18.29 -2.49 0.85
C LEU A 87 -18.36 -3.76 0.00
N ILE A 88 -17.25 -4.20 -0.61
CA ILE A 88 -17.19 -5.49 -1.33
C ILE A 88 -17.41 -6.65 -0.37
N LYS A 89 -16.79 -6.63 0.82
CA LYS A 89 -16.99 -7.67 1.86
C LYS A 89 -18.43 -7.70 2.34
N ARG A 90 -19.04 -6.52 2.54
CA ARG A 90 -20.41 -6.34 3.03
C ARG A 90 -21.45 -6.81 2.01
N TYR A 91 -21.36 -6.35 0.77
CA TYR A 91 -22.39 -6.59 -0.25
C TYR A 91 -22.12 -7.82 -1.12
N ARG A 92 -20.88 -8.31 -1.17
CA ARG A 92 -20.43 -9.41 -2.04
C ARG A 92 -20.99 -9.33 -3.47
N PRO A 93 -20.78 -8.20 -4.18
CA PRO A 93 -21.46 -7.95 -5.44
C PRO A 93 -21.07 -8.97 -6.50
N ARG A 94 -22.06 -9.51 -7.22
CA ARG A 94 -21.87 -10.59 -8.20
C ARG A 94 -20.87 -10.25 -9.30
N PHE A 95 -20.79 -8.99 -9.74
CA PHE A 95 -19.83 -8.60 -10.77
C PHE A 95 -18.41 -8.39 -10.22
N ASN A 96 -18.21 -8.00 -8.95
CA ASN A 96 -16.86 -7.97 -8.36
C ASN A 96 -16.21 -9.35 -8.29
N ILE A 97 -17.02 -10.41 -8.10
CA ILE A 97 -16.53 -11.79 -8.07
C ILE A 97 -16.16 -12.26 -9.50
N ARG A 98 -16.99 -11.93 -10.50
CA ARG A 98 -16.80 -12.35 -11.90
C ARG A 98 -15.75 -11.52 -12.65
N LEU A 99 -15.57 -10.26 -12.25
CA LEU A 99 -14.63 -9.29 -12.79
C LEU A 99 -13.38 -9.16 -11.91
N ARG A 100 -13.02 -10.21 -11.16
CA ARG A 100 -11.90 -10.17 -10.22
C ARG A 100 -10.60 -9.85 -10.96
N ASP A 101 -10.29 -8.57 -11.03
CA ASP A 101 -8.98 -8.06 -11.37
C ASP A 101 -8.17 -8.28 -10.08
N ASP A 102 -7.13 -9.12 -10.13
CA ASP A 102 -6.29 -9.51 -9.00
C ASP A 102 -5.39 -8.34 -8.52
N LYS A 103 -5.95 -7.13 -8.46
CA LYS A 103 -5.29 -5.93 -7.94
C LYS A 103 -5.53 -5.81 -6.43
N THR A 104 -5.27 -6.89 -5.70
CA THR A 104 -5.20 -6.78 -4.24
C THR A 104 -4.01 -5.89 -3.89
N TYR A 105 -4.25 -4.93 -3.01
CA TYR A 105 -3.27 -3.94 -2.61
C TYR A 105 -2.09 -4.61 -1.92
N PRO A 106 -0.87 -4.12 -2.17
CA PRO A 106 0.30 -4.66 -1.53
C PRO A 106 0.36 -4.23 -0.06
N TYR A 107 0.84 -5.13 0.76
CA TYR A 107 1.16 -4.98 2.16
C TYR A 107 2.65 -5.25 2.34
N ILE A 108 3.24 -4.61 3.33
CA ILE A 108 4.53 -5.02 3.86
C ILE A 108 4.28 -6.16 4.85
N LYS A 109 4.89 -7.32 4.61
CA LYS A 109 4.90 -8.44 5.56
C LYS A 109 6.27 -8.53 6.20
N ILE A 110 6.30 -8.59 7.54
CA ILE A 110 7.47 -8.99 8.32
C ILE A 110 7.26 -10.46 8.74
N HIS A 111 8.18 -11.33 8.31
CA HIS A 111 8.18 -12.77 8.65
C HIS A 111 8.68 -12.97 10.09
N TRP A 112 7.81 -12.68 11.06
CA TRP A 112 8.16 -12.55 12.48
C TRP A 112 8.69 -13.84 13.13
N GLN A 113 8.32 -14.98 12.55
CA GLN A 113 8.67 -16.33 13.00
C GLN A 113 10.11 -16.70 12.66
N GLU A 114 10.71 -16.03 11.68
CA GLU A 114 12.10 -16.30 11.31
C GLU A 114 13.05 -15.79 12.40
N ASP A 115 14.17 -16.49 12.58
CA ASP A 115 15.24 -16.08 13.49
C ASP A 115 15.79 -14.71 13.11
N TYR A 116 15.89 -14.46 11.80
CA TYR A 116 16.20 -13.17 11.19
C TYR A 116 15.01 -12.71 10.35
N PRO A 117 14.01 -12.01 10.93
CA PRO A 117 12.82 -11.61 10.22
C PRO A 117 13.12 -10.86 8.91
N ARG A 118 12.60 -11.40 7.81
CA ARG A 118 12.66 -10.79 6.49
C ARG A 118 11.45 -9.92 6.24
N ILE A 119 11.59 -9.03 5.27
CA ILE A 119 10.50 -8.18 4.79
C ILE A 119 10.15 -8.58 3.36
N SER A 120 8.86 -8.71 3.08
CA SER A 120 8.38 -8.99 1.73
C SER A 120 7.13 -8.19 1.41
N ILE A 121 6.97 -7.84 0.13
CA ILE A 121 5.75 -7.23 -0.38
C ILE A 121 4.78 -8.35 -0.75
N VAL A 122 3.63 -8.40 -0.10
CA VAL A 122 2.60 -9.41 -0.34
C VAL A 122 1.28 -8.76 -0.73
N ARG A 123 0.48 -9.45 -1.54
CA ARG A 123 -0.87 -8.97 -1.92
C ARG A 123 -1.98 -9.71 -1.18
N ARG A 124 -1.64 -10.70 -0.35
CA ARG A 124 -2.59 -11.48 0.44
C ARG A 124 -2.08 -11.55 1.87
N MET A 125 -2.97 -11.32 2.81
CA MET A 125 -2.72 -11.58 4.22
C MET A 125 -3.08 -13.02 4.52
N GLU A 126 -2.20 -13.71 5.22
CA GLU A 126 -2.38 -15.10 5.63
C GLU A 126 -2.35 -15.17 7.16
N ARG A 127 -2.97 -16.20 7.74
CA ARG A 127 -2.91 -16.44 9.19
C ARG A 127 -1.68 -17.27 9.53
N ASP A 128 -0.52 -16.83 9.08
CA ASP A 128 0.74 -17.54 9.27
C ASP A 128 1.51 -17.08 10.52
N GLY A 129 1.07 -15.98 11.16
CA GLY A 129 1.70 -15.35 12.32
C GLY A 129 2.64 -14.19 11.95
N GLY A 130 2.71 -13.82 10.68
CA GLY A 130 3.49 -12.68 10.20
C GLY A 130 2.80 -11.37 10.60
N ARG A 131 3.58 -10.30 10.64
CA ARG A 131 3.03 -8.95 10.84
C ARG A 131 2.82 -8.28 9.50
N TYR A 132 1.64 -7.71 9.28
CA TYR A 132 1.24 -7.10 8.01
C TYR A 132 0.94 -5.62 8.21
N PHE A 133 1.49 -4.77 7.35
CA PHE A 133 1.36 -3.31 7.41
C PHE A 133 0.90 -2.78 6.06
N GLY A 134 -0.03 -1.83 6.06
CA GLY A 134 -0.72 -1.31 4.89
C GLY A 134 -2.24 -1.31 5.07
N PRO A 135 -3.03 -1.26 3.99
CA PRO A 135 -2.65 -1.44 2.58
C PRO A 135 -1.95 -0.21 1.98
N PHE A 136 -1.09 -0.44 0.99
CA PHE A 136 -0.46 0.65 0.24
C PHE A 136 -1.15 0.89 -1.09
N THR A 137 -1.12 2.14 -1.56
CA THR A 137 -1.81 2.58 -2.79
C THR A 137 -1.31 1.86 -4.05
N SER A 138 -0.03 1.50 -4.10
CA SER A 138 0.58 0.77 -5.22
C SER A 138 1.83 0.00 -4.81
N GLY A 139 2.28 -0.93 -5.65
CA GLY A 139 3.54 -1.65 -5.43
C GLY A 139 4.77 -0.73 -5.49
N PHE A 140 4.68 0.36 -6.24
CA PHE A 140 5.73 1.38 -6.30
C PHE A 140 5.82 2.14 -4.96
N ALA A 141 4.69 2.57 -4.40
CA ALA A 141 4.65 3.26 -3.11
C ALA A 141 5.25 2.41 -1.97
N VAL A 142 4.99 1.10 -1.95
CA VAL A 142 5.62 0.18 -0.99
C VAL A 142 7.14 0.14 -1.15
N ARG A 143 7.63 0.01 -2.38
CA ARG A 143 9.07 -0.08 -2.65
C ARG A 143 9.78 1.21 -2.22
N GLN A 144 9.20 2.37 -2.53
CA GLN A 144 9.75 3.66 -2.12
C GLN A 144 9.79 3.81 -0.59
N THR A 145 8.73 3.36 0.10
CA THR A 145 8.67 3.33 1.56
C THR A 145 9.78 2.44 2.13
N LEU A 146 9.91 1.21 1.63
CA LEU A 146 10.93 0.26 2.07
C LEU A 146 12.35 0.79 1.83
N ASP A 147 12.61 1.38 0.66
CA ASP A 147 13.90 1.99 0.33
C ASP A 147 14.27 3.15 1.27
N ALA A 148 13.29 3.96 1.67
CA ALA A 148 13.49 5.02 2.65
C ALA A 148 13.79 4.45 4.04
N LEU A 149 12.98 3.48 4.48
CA LEU A 149 13.12 2.82 5.79
C LEU A 149 14.46 2.11 5.91
N ARG A 150 14.98 1.52 4.83
CA ARG A 150 16.26 0.80 4.83
C ARG A 150 17.46 1.67 5.20
N ARG A 151 17.36 2.98 5.02
CA ARG A 151 18.41 3.93 5.42
C ARG A 151 18.46 4.17 6.93
N VAL A 152 17.37 3.84 7.63
CA VAL A 152 17.21 4.06 9.07
C VAL A 152 17.27 2.71 9.81
N PHE A 153 16.51 1.74 9.32
CA PHE A 153 16.42 0.40 9.84
C PHE A 153 17.16 -0.54 8.89
N LEU A 154 18.34 -1.00 9.29
CA LEU A 154 19.25 -1.82 8.46
C LEU A 154 18.76 -3.27 8.31
N TYR A 155 17.53 -3.45 7.84
CA TYR A 155 16.87 -4.75 7.72
C TYR A 155 17.45 -5.61 6.58
N LEU A 156 17.18 -6.92 6.67
CA LEU A 156 17.64 -7.92 5.72
C LEU A 156 16.78 -7.96 4.46
N ASP A 157 17.43 -7.86 3.31
CA ASP A 157 16.77 -7.93 1.98
C ASP A 157 17.45 -8.95 1.03
N CYS A 158 18.58 -9.56 1.43
CA CYS A 158 19.23 -10.57 0.60
C CYS A 158 18.61 -11.94 0.84
N THR A 159 18.42 -12.74 -0.21
CA THR A 159 17.90 -14.12 -0.12
C THR A 159 18.89 -15.16 0.40
N ARG A 160 20.10 -14.73 0.78
CA ARG A 160 21.16 -15.62 1.28
C ARG A 160 20.79 -16.23 2.63
N GLU A 161 21.31 -17.42 2.87
CA GLU A 161 21.31 -18.04 4.19
C GLU A 161 22.28 -17.27 5.10
N ILE A 162 21.85 -17.03 6.34
CA ILE A 162 22.58 -16.19 7.29
C ILE A 162 23.34 -17.10 8.25
N THR A 163 24.63 -17.27 7.98
CA THR A 163 25.52 -18.12 8.79
C THR A 163 26.24 -17.35 9.89
N GLY A 164 26.41 -16.04 9.72
CA GLY A 164 27.20 -15.19 10.61
C GLY A 164 28.72 -15.37 10.48
N ARG A 165 29.18 -16.15 9.49
CA ARG A 165 30.59 -16.54 9.33
C ARG A 165 31.13 -16.24 7.93
N ASP A 166 30.40 -15.47 7.13
CA ASP A 166 30.83 -15.14 5.78
C ASP A 166 32.17 -14.36 5.85
N PRO A 167 33.14 -14.67 4.97
CA PRO A 167 34.45 -14.04 5.03
C PRO A 167 34.44 -12.58 4.56
N LYS A 168 33.43 -12.17 3.79
CA LYS A 168 33.32 -10.81 3.23
C LYS A 168 31.86 -10.33 3.21
N PRO A 169 31.60 -9.08 3.58
CA PRO A 169 30.27 -8.50 3.48
C PRO A 169 29.92 -8.13 2.03
N CYS A 170 28.64 -7.88 1.78
CA CYS A 170 28.16 -7.42 0.48
C CYS A 170 28.23 -5.89 0.35
N LEU A 171 27.98 -5.39 -0.87
CA LEU A 171 27.93 -3.95 -1.15
C LEU A 171 26.97 -3.20 -0.21
N TYR A 172 25.80 -3.76 0.08
CA TYR A 172 24.81 -3.12 0.95
C TYR A 172 25.32 -2.85 2.37
N TYR A 173 26.24 -3.66 2.88
CA TYR A 173 26.90 -3.39 4.16
C TYR A 173 27.87 -2.20 4.02
N HIS A 174 28.69 -2.18 2.96
CA HIS A 174 29.65 -1.09 2.72
C HIS A 174 28.99 0.27 2.50
N ILE A 175 27.77 0.31 1.95
CA ILE A 175 26.99 1.53 1.77
C ILE A 175 25.99 1.79 2.92
N GLU A 176 26.17 1.12 4.07
CA GLU A 176 25.38 1.33 5.29
C GLU A 176 23.86 1.11 5.10
N ARG A 177 23.49 0.08 4.33
CA ARG A 177 22.08 -0.32 4.07
C ARG A 177 21.77 -1.74 4.56
N CYS A 178 22.65 -2.35 5.34
CA CYS A 178 22.49 -3.70 5.88
C CYS A 178 23.25 -3.83 7.19
N ALA A 179 22.67 -4.50 8.18
CA ALA A 179 23.29 -4.74 9.49
C ALA A 179 24.47 -5.73 9.46
N GLY A 180 24.75 -6.38 8.32
CA GLY A 180 25.91 -7.28 8.20
C GLY A 180 25.76 -8.60 8.96
N LEU A 181 24.53 -9.10 9.12
CA LEU A 181 24.24 -10.39 9.75
C LEU A 181 25.06 -11.55 9.16
N CYS A 182 25.37 -11.53 7.85
CA CYS A 182 26.11 -12.59 7.18
C CYS A 182 27.55 -12.75 7.70
N ILE A 183 28.18 -11.66 8.13
CA ILE A 183 29.54 -11.65 8.70
C ILE A 183 29.52 -11.66 10.24
N GLY A 184 28.34 -11.73 10.86
CA GLY A 184 28.19 -11.68 12.31
C GLY A 184 28.39 -10.30 12.94
N ALA A 185 28.28 -9.21 12.16
CA ALA A 185 28.46 -7.84 12.66
C ALA A 185 27.37 -7.42 13.67
N VAL A 186 26.19 -8.03 13.56
CA VAL A 186 25.08 -7.89 14.51
C VAL A 186 24.58 -9.28 14.85
N ASP A 187 24.27 -9.51 16.11
CA ASP A 187 23.73 -10.77 16.59
C ASP A 187 22.20 -10.87 16.38
N ARG A 188 21.65 -12.04 16.66
CA ARG A 188 20.21 -12.28 16.52
C ARG A 188 19.37 -11.31 17.36
N ALA A 189 19.78 -11.03 18.59
CA ALA A 189 19.01 -10.19 19.51
C ALA A 189 18.98 -8.74 19.03
N GLY A 190 20.13 -8.17 18.67
CA GLY A 190 20.25 -6.83 18.14
C GLY A 190 19.49 -6.66 16.83
N TYR A 191 19.54 -7.63 15.92
CA TYR A 191 18.76 -7.57 14.69
C TYR A 191 17.25 -7.59 14.95
N ARG A 192 16.77 -8.42 15.90
CA ARG A 192 15.36 -8.44 16.27
C ARG A 192 14.91 -7.11 16.87
N GLN A 193 15.76 -6.39 17.60
CA GLN A 193 15.45 -5.04 18.09
C GLN A 193 15.27 -4.03 16.94
N ILE A 194 16.13 -4.09 15.91
CA ILE A 194 16.00 -3.24 14.71
C ILE A 194 14.64 -3.50 14.03
N ILE A 195 14.27 -4.77 13.84
CA ILE A 195 12.98 -5.14 13.21
C ILE A 195 11.79 -4.79 14.10
N ALA A 196 11.91 -4.90 15.43
CA ALA A 196 10.87 -4.44 16.35
C ALA A 196 10.64 -2.93 16.23
N GLY A 197 11.70 -2.12 16.19
CA GLY A 197 11.59 -0.67 15.98
C GLY A 197 10.98 -0.30 14.63
N LEU A 198 11.31 -1.04 13.57
CA LEU A 198 10.67 -0.89 12.26
C LEU A 198 9.17 -1.23 12.32
N ALA A 199 8.81 -2.33 12.99
CA ALA A 199 7.42 -2.75 13.14
C ALA A 199 6.61 -1.70 13.92
N GLU A 200 7.13 -1.20 15.03
CA GLU A 200 6.52 -0.12 15.81
C GLU A 200 6.36 1.17 14.99
N PHE A 201 7.36 1.51 14.17
CA PHE A 201 7.27 2.65 13.28
C PHE A 201 6.13 2.49 12.27
N LEU A 202 6.04 1.32 11.61
CA LEU A 202 4.98 1.01 10.66
C LEU A 202 3.59 0.89 11.30
N GLU A 203 3.52 0.48 12.58
CA GLU A 203 2.26 0.39 13.35
C GLU A 203 1.73 1.77 13.76
N ARG A 204 2.61 2.74 14.04
CA ARG A 204 2.23 4.06 14.54
C ARG A 204 1.89 5.08 13.46
N ASP A 205 2.27 4.83 12.21
CA ASP A 205 2.28 5.84 11.15
C ASP A 205 1.24 5.55 10.05
N THR A 206 -0.02 5.41 10.47
CA THR A 206 -1.18 5.46 9.56
C THR A 206 -1.60 6.90 9.29
N ASP A 207 -1.37 7.31 8.04
CA ASP A 207 -2.14 8.26 7.22
C ASP A 207 -1.56 9.64 6.86
N GLU A 208 -0.54 10.19 7.54
CA GLU A 208 -0.02 11.52 7.13
C GLU A 208 1.51 11.67 7.21
N ALA A 209 2.16 11.05 8.20
CA ALA A 209 3.58 11.29 8.42
C ALA A 209 4.47 10.56 7.41
N LEU A 210 4.07 9.42 6.86
CA LEU A 210 4.87 8.72 5.84
C LEU A 210 4.99 9.51 4.52
N ALA A 211 3.92 10.20 4.11
CA ALA A 211 3.91 11.05 2.92
C ALA A 211 4.75 12.32 3.14
N GLN A 212 4.61 12.94 4.32
CA GLN A 212 5.41 14.11 4.70
C GLN A 212 6.89 13.73 4.93
N LEU A 213 7.19 12.56 5.48
CA LEU A 213 8.56 12.07 5.70
C LEU A 213 9.19 11.72 4.36
N THR A 214 8.47 11.09 3.44
CA THR A 214 8.96 10.82 2.07
C THR A 214 9.24 12.12 1.33
N SER A 215 8.34 13.10 1.41
CA SER A 215 8.53 14.44 0.83
C SER A 215 9.71 15.18 1.47
N ARG A 216 9.84 15.14 2.80
CA ARG A 216 10.96 15.76 3.53
C ARG A 216 12.29 15.04 3.31
N MET A 217 12.28 13.72 3.13
CA MET A 217 13.46 12.93 2.80
C MET A 217 13.88 13.13 1.35
N GLN A 218 12.94 13.32 0.41
CA GLN A 218 13.23 13.70 -0.97
C GLN A 218 13.78 15.12 -1.03
N ALA A 219 13.13 16.08 -0.36
CA ALA A 219 13.62 17.45 -0.25
C ALA A 219 15.00 17.51 0.42
N ALA A 220 15.24 16.72 1.47
CA ALA A 220 16.55 16.60 2.10
C ALA A 220 17.58 15.92 1.19
N ALA A 221 17.20 14.88 0.44
CA ALA A 221 18.08 14.21 -0.51
C ALA A 221 18.46 15.10 -1.71
N GLU A 222 17.55 15.99 -2.14
CA GLU A 222 17.80 17.03 -3.14
C GLU A 222 18.73 18.12 -2.57
N HIS A 223 18.53 18.52 -1.31
CA HIS A 223 19.43 19.43 -0.60
C HIS A 223 20.81 18.82 -0.28
N LEU A 224 20.90 17.49 -0.15
CA LEU A 224 22.13 16.74 0.16
C LEU A 224 23.05 16.50 -1.06
N GLN A 225 22.76 17.08 -2.22
CA GLN A 225 23.74 17.14 -3.32
C GLN A 225 24.91 18.09 -3.03
N CYS A 226 24.84 18.88 -1.95
CA CYS A 226 25.98 19.57 -1.38
C CYS A 226 26.29 19.02 0.01
N GLU A 227 27.49 18.47 0.13
CA GLU A 227 28.20 18.02 1.32
C GLU A 227 28.06 16.54 1.75
N PRO A 228 29.20 15.83 1.95
CA PRO A 228 29.21 14.39 2.18
C PRO A 228 28.95 14.06 3.66
N HIS A 229 28.02 13.12 3.89
CA HIS A 229 27.90 12.16 5.00
C HIS A 229 28.44 12.57 6.40
N ARG A 230 27.56 12.56 7.43
CA ARG A 230 27.77 11.84 8.74
C ARG A 230 26.84 12.18 9.91
N HIS A 231 25.98 13.20 9.84
CA HIS A 231 25.36 13.72 11.08
C HIS A 231 23.97 13.13 11.44
N ALA A 232 23.18 12.71 10.46
CA ALA A 232 21.77 12.37 10.69
C ALA A 232 21.54 11.02 11.40
N ALA A 233 22.36 9.99 11.12
CA ALA A 233 22.22 8.67 11.74
C ALA A 233 22.56 8.68 13.24
N ARG A 234 23.52 9.52 13.68
CA ARG A 234 23.92 9.64 15.10
C ARG A 234 22.86 10.30 15.97
N LEU A 235 22.09 11.24 15.42
CA LEU A 235 21.05 11.95 16.17
C LEU A 235 19.81 11.08 16.44
N LEU A 236 19.51 10.11 15.57
CA LEU A 236 18.41 9.17 15.78
C LEU A 236 18.78 8.04 16.75
N ALA A 237 20.03 7.53 16.70
CA ALA A 237 20.53 6.51 17.63
C ALA A 237 20.54 6.99 19.09
N ARG A 238 20.95 8.24 19.35
CA ARG A 238 20.90 8.84 20.71
C ARG A 238 19.47 9.01 21.26
N ARG A 239 18.47 9.16 20.38
CA ARG A 239 17.06 9.32 20.78
C ARG A 239 16.38 7.97 21.05
N ALA A 240 16.98 6.87 20.57
CA ALA A 240 16.54 5.49 20.79
C ALA A 240 17.32 4.76 21.90
N GLY A 241 18.26 5.42 22.59
CA GLY A 241 18.97 4.85 23.75
C GLY A 241 19.98 3.74 23.42
N LEU A 242 20.47 3.67 22.19
CA LEU A 242 21.48 2.69 21.79
C LEU A 242 22.85 3.40 21.67
N ASP A 243 23.71 3.20 22.66
CA ASP A 243 25.10 3.65 22.61
C ASP A 243 25.88 2.78 21.62
N TYR A 244 26.22 3.37 20.47
CA TYR A 244 27.14 2.80 19.49
C TYR A 244 28.52 3.41 19.71
N ASN A 245 29.48 2.61 20.20
CA ASN A 245 30.89 2.97 20.27
C ASN A 245 31.61 2.28 19.09
N PRO A 246 32.48 2.99 18.35
CA PRO A 246 33.00 2.54 17.05
C PRO A 246 33.96 1.35 17.14
#